data_AF-A0A936KH63-F1
#
_entry.id   AF-A0A936KH63-F1
#
_cell.length_a   1.000
_cell.length_b   1.000
_cell.length_c   1.000
_cell.angle_alpha   90.00
_cell.angle_beta   90.00
_cell.angle_gamma   90.00
#
_symmetry.space_group_name_H-M   'P 1'
#
loop_
_entity.id
_entity.type
_entity.pdbx_description
1 polymer ?
#
loop_
_entity_poly.entity_id
_entity_poly.type
_entity_poly.pdbx_seq_one_letter_code
_entity_poly.pdbx_strand_id
1 'polypeptide(L)'
;MVLLLCALLAACAAAPVTQRDERFFSDRLFAPPTRRISADEVFALSAEMRRYLDREIAELARVKGRPRALFDALYDKGQLRLEYDTEMTRNAAEAFAARSGNCLSLVIMTAAFAKELGLAVEYQKVYVDDAWARAGDVYLAIGHVNLTLGRRRTDEAPVAHRVGGRPHETDAMTIDFLPPKDLRTVRSQPIGEEIVVAMYLNNRAGEALALGQLDDAYWWAREAIVQAPGFLVPYNTLGAIYQRHGNPAEARRVLAHVLEREPGNTQAMANLVPVLAGLGQVEEAQRLAAVLESIDPEPPFSHFKRGMAALRAGDARGARDAFAREVARAPDYHEFQFWLAVAHFDTGDVEAARRHLTLAMQNSTTRRDHDLYAAKLDRIDGWRQRAPESSVSPAVADLLPGGSAPR
;
A
#
# COMPACT_ATOMS: atom_id res chain seq x y z
N MET A 1 30.16 35.96 60.51
CA MET A 1 28.97 35.08 60.56
C MET A 1 28.01 35.61 59.50
N VAL A 2 27.74 34.81 58.46
CA VAL A 2 26.54 34.76 57.59
C VAL A 2 26.98 34.00 56.33
N LEU A 3 26.52 32.74 56.25
CA LEU A 3 26.66 31.86 55.10
C LEU A 3 25.72 32.32 53.98
N LEU A 4 26.22 32.40 52.73
CA LEU A 4 25.38 32.37 51.53
C LEU A 4 25.26 30.91 51.07
N LEU A 5 24.04 30.37 51.14
CA LEU A 5 23.69 29.05 50.61
C LEU A 5 23.19 29.23 49.17
N CYS A 6 23.93 28.70 48.20
CA CYS A 6 23.48 28.53 46.82
C CYS A 6 22.58 27.29 46.73
N ALA A 7 21.28 27.48 46.46
CA ALA A 7 20.38 26.39 46.10
C ALA A 7 20.21 26.36 44.57
N LEU A 8 20.92 25.43 43.93
CA LEU A 8 20.71 25.05 42.53
C LEU A 8 19.55 24.04 42.47
N LEU A 9 18.42 24.44 41.92
CA LEU A 9 17.33 23.53 41.56
C LEU A 9 17.65 22.89 40.21
N ALA A 10 18.10 21.64 40.23
CA ALA A 10 18.16 20.78 39.05
C ALA A 10 16.73 20.28 38.75
N ALA A 11 16.04 20.95 37.83
CA ALA A 11 14.81 20.42 37.24
C ALA A 11 15.17 19.40 36.15
N CYS A 12 15.09 18.12 36.48
CA CYS A 12 15.08 17.06 35.47
C CYS A 12 13.78 17.19 34.65
N ALA A 13 13.88 17.74 33.44
CA ALA A 13 12.82 17.65 32.46
C ALA A 13 12.72 16.19 31.97
N ALA A 14 11.87 15.39 32.61
CA ALA A 14 11.43 14.13 32.02
C ALA A 14 10.62 14.48 30.76
N ALA A 15 11.02 13.95 29.61
CA ALA A 15 10.23 14.07 28.38
C ALA A 15 8.80 13.58 28.67
N PRO A 16 7.75 14.27 28.16
CA PRO A 16 6.39 13.84 28.37
C PRO A 16 6.23 12.43 27.80
N VAL A 17 5.92 11.47 28.67
CA VAL A 17 5.50 10.13 28.24
C VAL A 17 4.22 10.34 27.44
N THR A 18 4.29 10.12 26.13
CA THR A 18 3.12 10.17 25.25
C THR A 18 2.13 9.14 25.78
N GLN A 19 1.06 9.61 26.42
CA GLN A 19 0.06 8.74 27.02
C GLN A 19 -0.59 7.93 25.89
N ARG A 20 -0.47 6.60 25.94
CA ARG A 20 -1.05 5.71 24.93
C ARG A 20 -2.57 5.91 24.94
N ASP A 21 -3.14 6.30 23.81
CA ASP A 21 -4.59 6.48 23.69
C ASP A 21 -5.25 5.10 23.54
N GLU A 22 -5.51 4.44 24.66
CA GLU A 22 -6.10 3.09 24.69
C GLU A 22 -7.59 3.06 24.35
N ARG A 23 -8.23 4.21 24.16
CA ARG A 23 -9.69 4.33 23.95
C ARG A 23 -10.18 3.65 22.67
N PHE A 24 -9.28 3.32 21.75
CA PHE A 24 -9.61 2.66 20.48
C PHE A 24 -9.31 1.16 20.48
N PHE A 25 -8.69 0.64 21.54
CA PHE A 25 -8.22 -0.73 21.62
C PHE A 25 -9.16 -1.58 22.47
N SER A 26 -9.57 -2.71 21.91
CA SER A 26 -10.41 -3.71 22.57
C SER A 26 -9.69 -5.06 22.54
N ASP A 27 -8.47 -5.10 23.12
CA ASP A 27 -7.55 -6.26 23.10
C ASP A 27 -8.24 -7.56 23.51
N ARG A 28 -9.18 -7.50 24.47
CA ARG A 28 -9.96 -8.65 24.96
C ARG A 28 -10.86 -9.31 23.92
N LEU A 29 -11.15 -8.66 22.80
CA LEU A 29 -11.98 -9.20 21.73
C LEU A 29 -11.19 -10.07 20.77
N PHE A 30 -9.86 -10.03 20.80
CA PHE A 30 -9.00 -10.69 19.82
C PHE A 30 -8.09 -11.71 20.49
N ALA A 31 -7.85 -12.84 19.82
CA ALA A 31 -6.85 -13.80 20.24
C ALA A 31 -5.44 -13.18 20.13
N PRO A 32 -4.44 -13.63 20.92
CA PRO A 32 -3.06 -13.17 20.78
C PRO A 32 -2.54 -13.34 19.36
N PRO A 33 -1.61 -12.48 18.90
CA PRO A 33 -1.12 -12.54 17.52
C PRO A 33 -0.38 -13.86 17.27
N THR A 34 -0.54 -14.41 16.08
CA THR A 34 0.09 -15.68 15.67
C THR A 34 1.60 -15.59 15.53
N ARG A 35 2.10 -14.36 15.34
CA ARG A 35 3.52 -14.03 15.23
C ARG A 35 3.85 -12.80 16.07
N ARG A 36 5.12 -12.71 16.48
CA ARG A 36 5.63 -11.51 17.13
C ARG A 36 5.51 -10.32 16.18
N ILE A 37 4.99 -9.22 16.70
CA ILE A 37 4.91 -7.93 16.02
C ILE A 37 5.96 -7.04 16.68
N SER A 38 6.88 -6.49 15.88
CA SER A 38 7.97 -5.67 16.38
C SER A 38 8.29 -4.55 15.39
N ALA A 39 8.11 -3.30 15.84
CA ALA A 39 8.52 -2.12 15.08
C ALA A 39 10.05 -2.07 14.88
N ASP A 40 10.82 -2.52 15.86
CA ASP A 40 12.29 -2.53 15.82
C ASP A 40 12.85 -3.43 14.71
N GLU A 41 12.07 -4.43 14.28
CA GLU A 41 12.49 -5.38 13.24
C GLU A 41 12.28 -4.82 11.82
N VAL A 42 11.52 -3.72 11.66
CA VAL A 42 11.16 -3.17 10.34
C VAL A 42 12.40 -2.79 9.53
N PHE A 43 13.35 -2.08 10.14
CA PHE A 43 14.60 -1.67 9.50
C PHE A 43 15.81 -2.51 9.91
N ALA A 44 15.62 -3.59 10.67
CA ALA A 44 16.74 -4.40 11.17
C ALA A 44 17.46 -5.12 10.02
N LEU A 45 18.79 -4.98 9.97
CA LEU A 45 19.62 -5.70 9.00
C LEU A 45 19.87 -7.15 9.46
N SER A 46 19.75 -8.08 8.51
CA SER A 46 20.25 -9.45 8.72
C SER A 46 21.77 -9.52 8.63
N ALA A 47 22.35 -10.66 9.05
CA ALA A 47 23.79 -10.90 8.90
C ALA A 47 24.22 -10.95 7.42
N GLU A 48 23.34 -11.44 6.54
CA GLU A 48 23.54 -11.48 5.09
C GLU A 48 23.61 -10.07 4.51
N MET A 49 22.71 -9.17 4.94
CA MET A 49 22.69 -7.78 4.51
C MET A 49 23.99 -7.06 4.89
N ARG A 50 24.46 -7.22 6.14
CA ARG A 50 25.73 -6.63 6.59
C ARG A 50 26.92 -7.13 5.77
N ARG A 51 26.98 -8.45 5.53
CA ARG A 51 28.02 -9.06 4.68
C ARG A 51 27.97 -8.53 3.24
N TYR A 52 26.79 -8.30 2.70
CA TYR A 52 26.60 -7.73 1.36
C TYR A 52 27.13 -6.29 1.28
N LEU A 53 26.83 -5.46 2.29
CA LEU A 53 27.39 -4.10 2.38
C LEU A 53 28.93 -4.11 2.43
N ASP A 54 29.50 -4.96 3.29
CA ASP A 54 30.94 -5.03 3.52
C ASP A 54 31.74 -5.50 2.31
N ARG A 55 31.14 -6.36 1.48
CA ARG A 55 31.85 -7.01 0.36
C ARG A 55 31.54 -6.37 -0.99
N GLU A 56 30.28 -6.14 -1.29
CA GLU A 56 29.83 -5.74 -2.62
C GLU A 56 29.72 -4.21 -2.72
N ILE A 57 29.08 -3.58 -1.74
CA ILE A 57 28.88 -2.12 -1.76
C ILE A 57 30.15 -1.37 -1.38
N ALA A 58 30.96 -1.89 -0.45
CA ALA A 58 32.17 -1.21 0.02
C ALA A 58 33.16 -0.87 -1.11
N GLU A 59 33.38 -1.80 -2.05
CA GLU A 59 34.28 -1.56 -3.19
C GLU A 59 33.71 -0.52 -4.16
N LEU A 60 32.40 -0.59 -4.48
CA LEU A 60 31.73 0.41 -5.31
C LEU A 60 31.73 1.80 -4.65
N ALA A 61 31.55 1.85 -3.34
CA ALA A 61 31.50 3.07 -2.55
C ALA A 61 32.85 3.80 -2.54
N ARG A 62 33.98 3.07 -2.55
CA ARG A 62 35.32 3.67 -2.67
C ARG A 62 35.53 4.44 -3.97
N VAL A 63 34.88 3.99 -5.05
CA VAL A 63 35.05 4.57 -6.39
C VAL A 63 34.02 5.66 -6.68
N LYS A 64 32.75 5.42 -6.34
CA LYS A 64 31.61 6.25 -6.77
C LYS A 64 30.97 7.08 -5.65
N GLY A 65 31.39 6.87 -4.40
CA GLY A 65 30.72 7.42 -3.22
C GLY A 65 29.54 6.54 -2.77
N ARG A 66 29.23 6.59 -1.48
CA ARG A 66 28.25 5.70 -0.82
C ARG A 66 26.83 5.79 -1.40
N PRO A 67 26.24 6.99 -1.65
CA PRO A 67 24.88 7.07 -2.18
C PRO A 67 24.77 6.41 -3.56
N ARG A 68 25.71 6.73 -4.46
CA ARG A 68 25.70 6.20 -5.82
C ARG A 68 25.97 4.70 -5.87
N ALA A 69 26.87 4.20 -5.01
CA ALA A 69 27.12 2.77 -4.88
C ALA A 69 25.87 2.00 -4.43
N LEU A 70 25.12 2.52 -3.45
CA LEU A 70 23.87 1.92 -3.02
C LEU A 70 22.82 1.93 -4.14
N PHE A 71 22.66 3.05 -4.86
CA PHE A 71 21.74 3.11 -6.00
C PHE A 71 22.09 2.11 -7.10
N ASP A 72 23.36 2.07 -7.52
CA ASP A 72 23.80 1.13 -8.55
C ASP A 72 23.58 -0.33 -8.09
N ALA A 73 23.82 -0.65 -6.81
CA ALA A 73 23.59 -1.99 -6.27
C ALA A 73 22.11 -2.41 -6.30
N LEU A 74 21.19 -1.47 -6.08
CA LEU A 74 19.74 -1.73 -6.07
C LEU A 74 19.17 -1.89 -7.50
N TYR A 75 19.65 -1.13 -8.47
CA TYR A 75 19.06 -1.05 -9.82
C TYR A 75 19.82 -1.83 -10.90
N ASP A 76 21.11 -2.15 -10.70
CA ASP A 76 21.87 -2.90 -11.70
C ASP A 76 21.52 -4.40 -11.67
N LYS A 77 21.08 -4.92 -12.82
CA LYS A 77 20.61 -6.31 -13.02
C LYS A 77 21.69 -7.37 -12.74
N GLY A 78 22.94 -6.95 -12.57
CA GLY A 78 24.05 -7.82 -12.16
C GLY A 78 24.07 -8.20 -10.67
N GLN A 79 23.45 -7.42 -9.77
CA GLN A 79 23.68 -7.53 -8.33
C GLN A 79 22.49 -8.08 -7.53
N LEU A 80 21.48 -7.26 -7.24
CA LEU A 80 20.35 -7.66 -6.36
C LEU A 80 19.14 -8.24 -7.12
N ARG A 81 18.90 -7.84 -8.37
CA ARG A 81 17.77 -8.31 -9.21
C ARG A 81 16.41 -8.26 -8.49
N LEU A 82 16.07 -7.09 -7.96
CA LEU A 82 14.83 -6.90 -7.20
C LEU A 82 13.60 -7.01 -8.11
N GLU A 83 12.65 -7.86 -7.72
CA GLU A 83 11.35 -8.00 -8.38
C GLU A 83 10.28 -7.18 -7.62
N TYR A 84 9.48 -6.40 -8.35
CA TYR A 84 8.36 -5.69 -7.74
C TYR A 84 7.18 -6.65 -7.53
N ASP A 85 6.69 -6.74 -6.29
CA ASP A 85 5.62 -7.66 -5.88
C ASP A 85 4.70 -7.00 -4.86
N THR A 86 3.41 -6.79 -5.21
CA THR A 86 2.44 -6.14 -4.32
C THR A 86 1.75 -7.07 -3.34
N GLU A 87 2.02 -8.38 -3.37
CA GLU A 87 1.30 -9.36 -2.54
C GLU A 87 1.58 -9.17 -1.04
N MET A 88 2.84 -8.87 -0.68
CA MET A 88 3.23 -8.78 0.72
C MET A 88 4.22 -7.64 0.98
N THR A 89 3.91 -6.83 1.96
CA THR A 89 4.82 -5.85 2.54
C THR A 89 5.82 -6.57 3.44
N ARG A 90 7.10 -6.41 3.14
CA ARG A 90 8.24 -7.07 3.79
C ARG A 90 9.06 -6.07 4.59
N ASN A 91 9.61 -6.51 5.72
CA ASN A 91 10.64 -5.74 6.41
C ASN A 91 11.97 -5.77 5.61
N ALA A 92 12.99 -5.03 6.08
CA ALA A 92 14.26 -4.91 5.37
C ALA A 92 14.92 -6.27 5.08
N ALA A 93 15.00 -7.15 6.07
CA ALA A 93 15.63 -8.46 5.96
C ALA A 93 14.84 -9.42 5.04
N GLU A 94 13.51 -9.42 5.17
CA GLU A 94 12.61 -10.23 4.34
C GLU A 94 12.67 -9.81 2.87
N ALA A 95 12.66 -8.51 2.58
CA ALA A 95 12.74 -7.98 1.22
C ALA A 95 14.07 -8.34 0.55
N PHE A 96 15.18 -8.23 1.30
CA PHE A 96 16.50 -8.62 0.82
C PHE A 96 16.60 -10.12 0.54
N ALA A 97 16.11 -10.96 1.46
CA ALA A 97 16.15 -12.41 1.30
C ALA A 97 15.29 -12.90 0.13
N ALA A 98 14.10 -12.31 -0.03
CA ALA A 98 13.19 -12.62 -1.14
C ALA A 98 13.66 -12.06 -2.48
N ARG A 99 14.52 -11.02 -2.45
CA ARG A 99 14.83 -10.16 -3.62
C ARG A 99 13.57 -9.63 -4.28
N SER A 100 12.53 -9.38 -3.49
CA SER A 100 11.27 -8.86 -3.97
C SER A 100 10.53 -8.07 -2.91
N GLY A 101 9.65 -7.18 -3.33
CA GLY A 101 8.80 -6.41 -2.44
C GLY A 101 8.02 -5.31 -3.16
N ASN A 102 7.00 -4.79 -2.49
CA ASN A 102 6.28 -3.61 -2.94
C ASN A 102 7.11 -2.33 -2.67
N CYS A 103 6.60 -1.17 -3.09
CA CYS A 103 7.30 0.10 -2.97
C CYS A 103 7.81 0.36 -1.54
N LEU A 104 6.96 0.16 -0.54
CA LEU A 104 7.31 0.38 0.86
C LEU A 104 8.38 -0.59 1.36
N SER A 105 8.32 -1.86 0.95
CA SER A 105 9.34 -2.86 1.30
C SER A 105 10.73 -2.48 0.77
N LEU A 106 10.77 -2.01 -0.47
CA LEU A 106 12.02 -1.57 -1.11
C LEU A 106 12.56 -0.28 -0.50
N VAL A 107 11.68 0.65 -0.12
CA VAL A 107 12.05 1.85 0.66
C VAL A 107 12.66 1.46 2.00
N ILE A 108 12.02 0.56 2.74
CA ILE A 108 12.49 0.10 4.06
C ILE A 108 13.86 -0.56 3.96
N MET A 109 14.04 -1.49 3.02
CA MET A 109 15.32 -2.15 2.79
C MET A 109 16.42 -1.15 2.38
N THR A 110 16.11 -0.22 1.49
CA THR A 110 17.05 0.80 1.01
C THR A 110 17.47 1.74 2.13
N ALA A 111 16.52 2.19 2.95
CA ALA A 111 16.79 3.03 4.11
C ALA A 111 17.63 2.29 5.16
N ALA A 112 17.38 1.00 5.40
CA ALA A 112 18.20 0.18 6.29
C ALA A 112 19.66 0.13 5.82
N PHE A 113 19.90 -0.12 4.53
CA PHE A 113 21.24 -0.06 3.95
C PHE A 113 21.88 1.32 4.05
N ALA A 114 21.13 2.37 3.72
CA ALA A 114 21.61 3.75 3.76
C ALA A 114 22.09 4.16 5.15
N LYS A 115 21.31 3.83 6.19
CA LYS A 115 21.66 4.12 7.59
C LYS A 115 22.92 3.37 8.04
N GLU A 116 23.05 2.09 7.70
CA GLU A 116 24.26 1.32 8.02
C GLU A 116 25.50 1.89 7.31
N LEU A 117 25.34 2.47 6.12
CA LEU A 117 26.39 3.21 5.41
C LEU A 117 26.65 4.63 5.96
N GLY A 118 25.92 5.04 7.00
CA GLY A 118 26.02 6.38 7.59
C GLY A 118 25.45 7.50 6.72
N LEU A 119 24.53 7.19 5.81
CA LEU A 119 23.83 8.17 4.99
C LEU A 119 22.64 8.76 5.73
N ALA A 120 22.43 10.07 5.56
CA ALA A 120 21.17 10.70 5.95
C ALA A 120 20.03 10.19 5.05
N VAL A 121 18.89 9.89 5.65
CA VAL A 121 17.67 9.43 4.96
C VAL A 121 16.54 10.37 5.32
N GLU A 122 15.90 10.93 4.30
CA GLU A 122 14.65 11.67 4.43
C GLU A 122 13.54 10.89 3.72
N TYR A 123 12.37 10.76 4.35
CA TYR A 123 11.22 10.08 3.75
C TYR A 123 10.18 11.08 3.28
N GLN A 124 9.49 10.77 2.19
CA GLN A 124 8.38 11.59 1.71
C GLN A 124 7.18 10.71 1.40
N LYS A 125 6.03 11.12 1.92
CA LYS A 125 4.75 10.62 1.44
C LYS A 125 4.49 11.24 0.08
N VAL A 126 4.17 10.40 -0.88
CA VAL A 126 3.90 10.80 -2.25
C VAL A 126 2.41 10.62 -2.50
N TYR A 127 1.74 11.71 -2.88
CA TYR A 127 0.31 11.70 -3.19
C TYR A 127 0.12 11.26 -4.64
N VAL A 128 0.12 9.95 -4.86
CA VAL A 128 -0.37 9.38 -6.11
C VAL A 128 -1.90 9.36 -6.08
N ASP A 129 -2.52 9.84 -7.15
CA ASP A 129 -3.96 9.68 -7.33
C ASP A 129 -4.28 8.17 -7.33
N ASP A 130 -5.34 7.79 -6.61
CA ASP A 130 -5.99 6.47 -6.69
C ASP A 130 -5.24 5.20 -6.22
N ALA A 131 -4.43 5.27 -5.16
CA ALA A 131 -3.92 4.05 -4.50
C ALA A 131 -4.91 3.45 -3.48
N TRP A 132 -6.04 2.94 -3.98
CA TRP A 132 -7.05 2.24 -3.20
C TRP A 132 -6.85 0.72 -3.27
N ALA A 133 -6.82 0.06 -2.13
CA ALA A 133 -7.00 -1.39 -2.03
C ALA A 133 -8.39 -1.73 -1.53
N ARG A 134 -8.90 -2.87 -2.00
CA ARG A 134 -10.21 -3.39 -1.59
C ARG A 134 -10.07 -4.81 -1.08
N ALA A 135 -10.52 -5.02 0.15
CA ALA A 135 -10.78 -6.36 0.67
C ALA A 135 -12.30 -6.51 0.74
N GLY A 136 -12.92 -7.28 -0.16
CA GLY A 136 -14.38 -7.43 -0.22
C GLY A 136 -15.09 -6.08 -0.36
N ASP A 137 -15.92 -5.68 0.61
CA ASP A 137 -16.59 -4.38 0.65
C ASP A 137 -15.85 -3.29 1.45
N VAL A 138 -14.67 -3.62 1.98
CA VAL A 138 -13.83 -2.70 2.76
C VAL A 138 -12.84 -1.99 1.85
N TYR A 139 -12.73 -0.67 2.04
CA TYR A 139 -11.76 0.18 1.37
C TYR A 139 -10.57 0.48 2.27
N LEU A 140 -9.36 0.27 1.74
CA LEU A 140 -8.06 0.54 2.37
C LEU A 140 -7.28 1.54 1.52
N ALA A 141 -6.70 2.57 2.14
CA ALA A 141 -5.77 3.47 1.47
C ALA A 141 -4.36 2.91 1.54
N ILE A 142 -3.72 2.78 0.39
CA ILE A 142 -2.30 2.46 0.29
C ILE A 142 -1.57 3.75 -0.06
N GLY A 143 -0.75 4.27 0.86
CA GLY A 143 0.09 5.42 0.56
C GLY A 143 1.36 5.00 -0.19
N HIS A 144 1.86 5.86 -1.07
CA HIS A 144 3.22 5.70 -1.62
C HIS A 144 4.25 6.50 -0.81
N VAL A 145 5.44 5.95 -0.68
CA VAL A 145 6.58 6.57 0.01
C VAL A 145 7.79 6.48 -0.90
N ASN A 146 8.57 7.55 -0.93
CA ASN A 146 9.92 7.52 -1.47
C ASN A 146 10.92 8.05 -0.44
N LEU A 147 12.22 7.96 -0.75
CA LEU A 147 13.28 8.40 0.14
C LEU A 147 14.32 9.22 -0.60
N THR A 148 14.92 10.19 0.09
CA THR A 148 16.08 10.96 -0.38
C THR A 148 17.30 10.56 0.46
N LEU A 149 18.39 10.22 -0.24
CA LEU A 149 19.70 9.94 0.35
C LEU A 149 20.58 11.19 0.33
N GLY A 150 21.16 11.55 1.48
CA GLY A 150 22.02 12.73 1.63
C GLY A 150 21.27 14.01 2.02
N ARG A 151 22.00 15.07 2.36
CA ARG A 151 21.42 16.36 2.78
C ARG A 151 21.18 17.27 1.57
N ARG A 152 20.02 17.94 1.52
CA ARG A 152 19.72 18.95 0.49
C ARG A 152 20.57 20.21 0.72
N ARG A 153 21.13 20.79 -0.35
CA ARG A 153 21.96 22.02 -0.31
C ARG A 153 21.29 23.26 0.28
N THR A 154 19.98 23.25 0.51
CA THR A 154 19.23 24.40 1.06
C THR A 154 19.43 24.62 2.55
N ASP A 155 20.04 23.66 3.26
CA ASP A 155 20.30 23.74 4.70
C ASP A 155 21.68 24.33 5.04
N GLU A 156 22.49 24.64 4.03
CA GLU A 156 23.77 25.35 4.19
C GLU A 156 23.59 26.85 3.91
N ALA A 157 23.97 27.69 4.87
CA ALA A 157 24.08 29.14 4.73
C ALA A 157 24.84 29.55 3.44
N PRO A 158 24.62 30.76 2.88
CA PRO A 158 25.11 31.09 1.54
C PRO A 158 26.63 30.94 1.44
N VAL A 159 27.05 30.04 0.55
CA VAL A 159 28.44 29.60 0.40
C VAL A 159 29.27 30.69 -0.29
N ALA A 160 30.31 31.15 0.40
CA ALA A 160 31.46 31.77 -0.25
C ALA A 160 32.11 30.76 -1.21
N HIS A 161 32.13 31.07 -2.49
CA HIS A 161 32.75 30.24 -3.53
C HIS A 161 34.21 29.90 -3.18
N ARG A 162 34.47 28.67 -2.72
CA ARG A 162 35.82 28.08 -2.75
C ARG A 162 36.03 27.41 -4.10
N VAL A 163 36.81 28.06 -4.96
CA VAL A 163 37.33 27.49 -6.20
C VAL A 163 38.35 26.41 -5.84
N GLY A 164 38.11 25.15 -6.25
CA GLY A 164 39.11 24.06 -6.20
C GLY A 164 38.73 22.74 -5.52
N GLY A 165 37.51 22.55 -5.01
CA GLY A 165 37.06 21.27 -4.44
C GLY A 165 36.45 20.32 -5.49
N ARG A 166 36.77 19.01 -5.42
CA ARG A 166 36.15 17.97 -6.28
C ARG A 166 34.64 17.90 -6.03
N PRO A 167 33.78 17.77 -7.07
CA PRO A 167 32.34 17.68 -6.91
C PRO A 167 31.90 16.25 -6.55
N HIS A 168 32.12 15.81 -5.32
CA HIS A 168 31.61 14.52 -4.84
C HIS A 168 31.31 14.58 -3.34
N GLU A 169 30.10 15.00 -2.95
CA GLU A 169 29.39 14.55 -1.72
C GLU A 169 28.02 15.22 -1.47
N THR A 170 27.56 16.18 -2.27
CA THR A 170 26.47 17.09 -1.86
C THR A 170 25.17 17.06 -2.68
N ASP A 171 24.99 16.12 -3.61
CA ASP A 171 23.73 16.01 -4.35
C ASP A 171 22.81 14.97 -3.71
N ALA A 172 21.83 15.46 -2.95
CA ALA A 172 20.74 14.65 -2.42
C ALA A 172 20.06 13.87 -3.55
N MET A 173 19.89 12.56 -3.37
CA MET A 173 19.38 11.66 -4.40
C MET A 173 18.07 11.01 -3.97
N THR A 174 16.99 11.33 -4.67
CA THR A 174 15.69 10.68 -4.43
C THR A 174 15.63 9.33 -5.15
N ILE A 175 15.27 8.30 -4.39
CA ILE A 175 15.01 6.94 -4.87
C ILE A 175 13.50 6.72 -4.80
N ASP A 176 12.91 6.46 -5.96
CA ASP A 176 11.51 6.12 -6.11
C ASP A 176 11.38 4.79 -6.86
N PHE A 177 10.53 3.91 -6.34
CA PHE A 177 10.31 2.57 -6.87
C PHE A 177 9.03 2.47 -7.70
N LEU A 178 8.33 3.59 -7.95
CA LEU A 178 7.22 3.61 -8.90
C LEU A 178 7.71 3.58 -10.36
N PRO A 179 6.91 2.99 -11.27
CA PRO A 179 7.08 3.15 -12.70
C PRO A 179 7.17 4.62 -13.13
N PRO A 180 8.03 4.97 -14.12
CA PRO A 180 8.20 6.37 -14.56
C PRO A 180 6.94 7.09 -15.02
N LYS A 181 5.91 6.34 -15.45
CA LYS A 181 4.61 6.88 -15.88
C LYS A 181 3.81 7.49 -14.73
N ASP A 182 4.00 7.01 -13.51
CA ASP A 182 3.26 7.41 -12.31
C ASP A 182 3.87 8.64 -11.62
N LEU A 183 5.04 9.12 -12.11
CA LEU A 183 5.81 10.22 -11.53
C LEU A 183 5.47 11.60 -12.10
N ARG A 184 4.48 11.71 -13.01
CA ARG A 184 4.14 12.99 -13.65
C ARG A 184 3.39 13.89 -12.67
N THR A 185 4.11 14.89 -12.12
CA THR A 185 3.56 15.96 -11.25
C THR A 185 3.02 15.49 -9.91
N VAL A 186 3.79 14.67 -9.19
CA VAL A 186 3.35 14.16 -7.89
C VAL A 186 3.73 15.13 -6.76
N ARG A 187 2.74 15.52 -5.95
CA ARG A 187 2.99 16.27 -4.72
C ARG A 187 3.60 15.33 -3.68
N SER A 188 4.63 15.77 -2.98
CA SER A 188 5.21 15.03 -1.85
C SER A 188 5.24 15.88 -0.58
N GLN A 189 5.23 15.19 0.56
CA GLN A 189 5.32 15.80 1.88
C GLN A 189 6.33 15.02 2.72
N PRO A 190 7.29 15.70 3.40
CA PRO A 190 8.19 15.03 4.34
C PRO A 190 7.42 14.31 5.44
N ILE A 191 7.87 13.10 5.77
CA ILE A 191 7.30 12.30 6.86
C ILE A 191 8.41 11.78 7.76
N GLY A 192 8.09 11.58 9.04
CA GLY A 192 8.98 10.92 9.98
C GLY A 192 9.06 9.41 9.76
N GLU A 193 10.11 8.80 10.30
CA GLU A 193 10.33 7.36 10.19
C GLU A 193 9.24 6.56 10.91
N GLU A 194 8.71 7.08 12.01
CA GLU A 194 7.60 6.49 12.75
C GLU A 194 6.36 6.32 11.88
N ILE A 195 6.14 7.23 10.91
CA ILE A 195 5.06 7.11 9.93
C ILE A 195 5.36 5.98 8.95
N VAL A 196 6.61 5.81 8.50
CA VAL A 196 7.01 4.71 7.61
C VAL A 196 6.81 3.35 8.30
N VAL A 197 7.19 3.24 9.57
CA VAL A 197 6.91 2.06 10.40
C VAL A 197 5.40 1.81 10.51
N ALA A 198 4.62 2.85 10.83
CA ALA A 198 3.17 2.72 10.92
C ALA A 198 2.51 2.34 9.58
N MET A 199 3.02 2.84 8.45
CA MET A 199 2.59 2.43 7.11
C MET A 199 2.88 0.95 6.86
N TYR A 200 4.07 0.45 7.25
CA TYR A 200 4.41 -0.97 7.12
C TYR A 200 3.42 -1.82 7.92
N LEU A 201 3.26 -1.51 9.21
CA LEU A 201 2.37 -2.23 10.12
C LEU A 201 0.92 -2.19 9.62
N ASN A 202 0.45 -1.05 9.11
CA ASN A 202 -0.88 -0.92 8.54
C ASN A 202 -1.07 -1.77 7.28
N ASN A 203 -0.07 -1.84 6.41
CA ASN A 203 -0.16 -2.72 5.24
C ASN A 203 -0.25 -4.19 5.66
N ARG A 204 0.53 -4.62 6.67
CA ARG A 204 0.40 -5.97 7.24
C ARG A 204 -1.00 -6.21 7.83
N ALA A 205 -1.60 -5.20 8.45
CA ALA A 205 -2.97 -5.27 8.93
C ALA A 205 -3.97 -5.46 7.78
N GLY A 206 -3.84 -4.69 6.70
CA GLY A 206 -4.67 -4.80 5.50
C GLY A 206 -4.55 -6.17 4.81
N GLU A 207 -3.33 -6.69 4.70
CA GLU A 207 -3.05 -8.02 4.15
C GLU A 207 -3.69 -9.13 4.99
N ALA A 208 -3.50 -9.10 6.31
CA ALA A 208 -4.14 -10.04 7.24
C ALA A 208 -5.67 -9.95 7.16
N LEU A 209 -6.22 -8.74 7.06
CA LEU A 209 -7.66 -8.50 6.90
C LEU A 209 -8.21 -9.10 5.60
N ALA A 210 -7.46 -8.96 4.50
CA ALA A 210 -7.82 -9.53 3.20
C ALA A 210 -7.83 -11.07 3.24
N LEU A 211 -6.92 -11.67 4.01
CA LEU A 211 -6.85 -13.11 4.27
C LEU A 211 -7.88 -13.62 5.29
N GLY A 212 -8.65 -12.73 5.91
CA GLY A 212 -9.63 -13.09 6.96
C GLY A 212 -8.99 -13.40 8.32
N GLN A 213 -7.71 -13.09 8.50
CA GLN A 213 -6.96 -13.25 9.76
C GLN A 213 -7.24 -12.05 10.66
N LEU A 214 -8.46 -11.95 11.18
CA LEU A 214 -8.96 -10.76 11.89
C LEU A 214 -8.19 -10.45 13.18
N ASP A 215 -7.79 -11.48 13.93
CA ASP A 215 -6.98 -11.32 15.14
C ASP A 215 -5.61 -10.70 14.84
N ASP A 216 -4.89 -11.24 13.85
CA ASP A 216 -3.59 -10.68 13.46
C ASP A 216 -3.75 -9.26 12.89
N ALA A 217 -4.76 -9.03 12.06
CA ALA A 217 -5.04 -7.72 11.49
C ALA A 217 -5.20 -6.65 12.59
N TYR A 218 -5.92 -6.98 13.67
CA TYR A 218 -6.08 -6.11 14.83
C TYR A 218 -4.73 -5.73 15.45
N TRP A 219 -3.88 -6.72 15.76
CA TRP A 219 -2.61 -6.46 16.42
C TRP A 219 -1.65 -5.64 15.56
N TRP A 220 -1.63 -5.87 14.23
CA TRP A 220 -0.87 -5.04 13.29
C TRP A 220 -1.37 -3.59 13.25
N ALA A 221 -2.69 -3.37 13.15
CA ALA A 221 -3.26 -2.03 13.11
C ALA A 221 -3.07 -1.28 14.44
N ARG A 222 -3.21 -1.99 15.56
CA ARG A 222 -2.95 -1.45 16.90
C ARG A 222 -1.51 -0.99 17.05
N GLU A 223 -0.54 -1.80 16.64
CA GLU A 223 0.88 -1.41 16.70
C GLU A 223 1.16 -0.22 15.78
N ALA A 224 0.55 -0.16 14.59
CA ALA A 224 0.67 1.00 13.70
C ALA A 224 0.23 2.30 14.38
N ILE A 225 -0.90 2.27 15.11
CA ILE A 225 -1.41 3.42 15.87
C ILE A 225 -0.46 3.78 17.03
N VAL A 226 0.12 2.79 17.71
CA VAL A 226 1.08 3.02 18.79
C VAL A 226 2.34 3.72 18.28
N GLN A 227 2.83 3.34 17.11
CA GLN A 227 4.03 3.93 16.50
C GLN A 227 3.78 5.36 16.00
N ALA A 228 2.62 5.64 15.41
CA ALA A 228 2.27 6.98 14.94
C ALA A 228 0.83 7.37 15.29
N PRO A 229 0.54 7.84 16.53
CA PRO A 229 -0.82 8.15 16.97
C PRO A 229 -1.54 9.25 16.16
N GLY A 230 -0.77 10.12 15.48
CA GLY A 230 -1.29 11.17 14.60
C GLY A 230 -1.59 10.70 13.16
N PHE A 231 -1.13 9.51 12.76
CA PHE A 231 -1.37 8.97 11.43
C PHE A 231 -2.74 8.27 11.41
N LEU A 232 -3.70 8.80 10.65
CA LEU A 232 -5.10 8.35 10.71
C LEU A 232 -5.43 7.11 9.89
N VAL A 233 -4.58 6.74 8.91
CA VAL A 233 -4.83 5.58 8.04
C VAL A 233 -5.04 4.28 8.83
N PRO A 234 -4.24 3.94 9.84
CA PRO A 234 -4.44 2.75 10.66
C PRO A 234 -5.75 2.74 11.48
N TYR A 235 -6.28 3.91 11.83
CA TYR A 235 -7.58 4.00 12.51
C TYR A 235 -8.70 3.59 11.55
N ASN A 236 -8.61 3.98 10.28
CA ASN A 236 -9.58 3.55 9.27
C ASN A 236 -9.53 2.03 9.06
N THR A 237 -8.32 1.47 8.95
CA THR A 237 -8.11 0.02 8.88
C THR A 237 -8.67 -0.70 10.11
N LEU A 238 -8.43 -0.16 11.32
CA LEU A 238 -8.98 -0.70 12.57
C LEU A 238 -10.51 -0.66 12.61
N GLY A 239 -11.13 0.40 12.10
CA GLY A 239 -12.58 0.49 11.92
C GLY A 239 -13.14 -0.64 11.05
N ALA A 240 -12.47 -0.92 9.93
CA ALA A 240 -12.84 -2.02 9.06
C ALA A 240 -12.62 -3.41 9.69
N ILE A 241 -11.54 -3.58 10.45
CA ILE A 241 -11.27 -4.81 11.23
C ILE A 241 -12.40 -5.06 12.22
N TYR A 242 -12.77 -4.04 13.02
CA TYR A 242 -13.89 -4.17 13.96
C TYR A 242 -15.20 -4.50 13.26
N GLN A 243 -15.50 -3.87 12.13
CA GLN A 243 -16.70 -4.17 11.36
C GLN A 243 -16.73 -5.64 10.91
N ARG A 244 -15.64 -6.13 10.30
CA ARG A 244 -15.54 -7.52 9.84
C ARG A 244 -15.52 -8.54 10.99
N HIS A 245 -14.98 -8.15 12.14
CA HIS A 245 -14.99 -8.97 13.35
C HIS A 245 -16.37 -8.96 14.07
N GLY A 246 -17.36 -8.23 13.56
CA GLY A 246 -18.71 -8.19 14.14
C GLY A 246 -18.87 -7.24 15.32
N ASN A 247 -18.01 -6.22 15.43
CA ASN A 247 -17.99 -5.23 16.52
C ASN A 247 -18.32 -3.82 16.01
N PRO A 248 -19.55 -3.57 15.52
CA PRO A 248 -19.88 -2.31 14.85
C PRO A 248 -19.84 -1.08 15.78
N ALA A 249 -20.05 -1.25 17.08
CA ALA A 249 -19.93 -0.15 18.04
C ALA A 249 -18.48 0.37 18.16
N GLU A 250 -17.50 -0.55 18.18
CA GLU A 250 -16.08 -0.24 18.19
C GLU A 250 -15.65 0.39 16.85
N ALA A 251 -16.12 -0.17 15.74
CA ALA A 251 -15.89 0.38 14.40
C ALA A 251 -16.38 1.82 14.29
N ARG A 252 -17.61 2.11 14.75
CA ARG A 252 -18.18 3.46 14.75
C ARG A 252 -17.31 4.43 15.55
N ARG A 253 -16.85 4.04 16.75
CA ARG A 253 -16.03 4.90 17.61
C ARG A 253 -14.71 5.30 16.94
N VAL A 254 -14.03 4.34 16.31
CA VAL A 254 -12.75 4.60 15.64
C VAL A 254 -12.92 5.42 14.36
N LEU A 255 -13.92 5.10 13.54
CA LEU A 255 -14.17 5.82 12.29
C LEU A 255 -14.67 7.25 12.52
N ALA A 256 -15.48 7.47 13.56
CA ALA A 256 -15.90 8.81 13.96
C ALA A 256 -14.69 9.70 14.30
N HIS A 257 -13.69 9.16 15.03
CA HIS A 257 -12.45 9.88 15.33
C HIS A 257 -11.65 10.28 14.08
N VAL A 258 -11.66 9.45 13.04
CA VAL A 258 -11.05 9.84 11.74
C VAL A 258 -11.79 11.01 11.14
N LEU A 259 -13.14 10.96 11.10
CA LEU A 259 -13.96 12.04 10.52
C LEU A 259 -14.00 13.32 11.36
N GLU A 260 -13.78 13.24 12.67
CA GLU A 260 -13.63 14.42 13.53
C GLU A 260 -12.37 15.22 13.16
N ARG A 261 -11.30 14.54 12.73
CA ARG A 261 -10.02 15.15 12.36
C ARG A 261 -9.93 15.47 10.86
N GLU A 262 -10.51 14.62 10.04
CA GLU A 262 -10.58 14.76 8.58
C GLU A 262 -12.02 14.61 8.10
N PRO A 263 -12.85 15.67 8.21
CA PRO A 263 -14.27 15.61 7.82
C PRO A 263 -14.52 15.29 6.35
N GLY A 264 -13.52 15.41 5.48
CA GLY A 264 -13.58 15.06 4.06
C GLY A 264 -13.00 13.70 3.72
N ASN A 265 -12.66 12.86 4.71
CA ASN A 265 -12.07 11.55 4.46
C ASN A 265 -13.11 10.56 3.91
N THR A 266 -13.21 10.49 2.58
CA THR A 266 -14.20 9.66 1.86
C THR A 266 -14.07 8.17 2.17
N GLN A 267 -12.86 7.68 2.46
CA GLN A 267 -12.65 6.28 2.84
C GLN A 267 -13.28 5.98 4.21
N ALA A 268 -13.08 6.85 5.20
CA ALA A 268 -13.69 6.68 6.51
C ALA A 268 -15.22 6.79 6.44
N MET A 269 -15.75 7.68 5.59
CA MET A 269 -17.18 7.74 5.30
C MET A 269 -17.68 6.42 4.69
N ALA A 270 -17.01 5.92 3.66
CA ALA A 270 -17.38 4.68 2.96
C ALA A 270 -17.39 3.47 3.89
N ASN A 271 -16.46 3.41 4.85
CA ASN A 271 -16.42 2.35 5.86
C ASN A 271 -17.46 2.57 6.99
N LEU A 272 -17.80 3.82 7.33
CA LEU A 272 -18.75 4.13 8.41
C LEU A 272 -20.21 3.95 8.00
N VAL A 273 -20.58 4.23 6.75
CA VAL A 273 -21.95 4.07 6.24
C VAL A 273 -22.53 2.67 6.54
N PRO A 274 -21.88 1.54 6.14
CA PRO A 274 -22.40 0.21 6.44
C PRO A 274 -22.35 -0.13 7.94
N VAL A 275 -21.44 0.45 8.71
CA VAL A 275 -21.39 0.30 10.18
C VAL A 275 -22.63 0.94 10.83
N LEU A 276 -22.99 2.16 10.44
CA LEU A 276 -24.18 2.85 10.93
C LEU A 276 -25.46 2.10 10.57
N ALA A 277 -25.54 1.57 9.34
CA ALA A 277 -26.66 0.73 8.91
C ALA A 277 -26.77 -0.54 9.78
N GLY A 278 -25.65 -1.21 10.05
CA GLY A 278 -25.60 -2.39 10.92
C GLY A 278 -25.98 -2.11 12.38
N LEU A 279 -25.84 -0.87 12.85
CA LEU A 279 -26.29 -0.42 14.18
C LEU A 279 -27.76 0.05 14.19
N GLY A 280 -28.46 0.01 13.05
CA GLY A 280 -29.83 0.53 12.93
C GLY A 280 -29.93 2.05 12.86
N GLN A 281 -28.80 2.77 12.76
CA GLN A 281 -28.74 4.23 12.63
C GLN A 281 -28.95 4.67 11.16
N VAL A 282 -30.07 4.23 10.57
CA VAL A 282 -30.32 4.31 9.12
C VAL A 282 -30.31 5.75 8.60
N GLU A 283 -30.92 6.69 9.33
CA GLU A 283 -30.96 8.09 8.91
C GLU A 283 -29.58 8.75 8.88
N GLU A 284 -28.72 8.41 9.86
CA GLU A 284 -27.34 8.91 9.91
C GLU A 284 -26.51 8.31 8.77
N ALA A 285 -26.68 7.02 8.50
CA ALA A 285 -26.04 6.35 7.37
C ALA A 285 -26.42 6.99 6.03
N GLN A 286 -27.71 7.30 5.82
CA GLN A 286 -28.18 7.95 4.59
C GLN A 286 -27.63 9.37 4.41
N ARG A 287 -27.60 10.18 5.49
CA ARG A 287 -26.99 11.51 5.42
C ARG A 287 -25.50 11.44 5.08
N LEU A 288 -24.77 10.53 5.72
CA LEU A 288 -23.34 10.35 5.46
C LEU A 288 -23.08 9.84 4.04
N ALA A 289 -23.91 8.92 3.55
CA ALA A 289 -23.85 8.43 2.17
C ALA A 289 -24.09 9.56 1.16
N ALA A 290 -25.07 10.43 1.39
CA ALA A 290 -25.33 11.58 0.53
C ALA A 290 -24.16 12.58 0.52
N VAL A 291 -23.49 12.80 1.66
CA VAL A 291 -22.27 13.62 1.72
C VAL A 291 -21.15 12.97 0.92
N LEU A 292 -20.92 11.67 1.11
CA LEU A 292 -19.92 10.91 0.36
C LEU A 292 -20.16 11.00 -1.15
N GLU A 293 -21.39 10.77 -1.61
CA GLU A 293 -21.78 10.88 -3.02
C GLU A 293 -21.62 12.31 -3.57
N SER A 294 -21.75 13.34 -2.73
CA SER A 294 -21.52 14.73 -3.16
C SER A 294 -20.05 15.09 -3.31
N ILE A 295 -19.17 14.48 -2.51
CA ILE A 295 -17.71 14.72 -2.53
C ILE A 295 -17.06 13.88 -3.62
N ASP A 296 -17.49 12.63 -3.76
CA ASP A 296 -16.97 11.66 -4.71
C ASP A 296 -18.13 10.98 -5.45
N PRO A 297 -18.69 11.63 -6.50
CA PRO A 297 -19.85 11.13 -7.24
C PRO A 297 -19.59 9.83 -8.02
N GLU A 298 -18.32 9.58 -8.34
CA GLU A 298 -17.86 8.38 -9.03
C GLU A 298 -16.69 7.77 -8.25
N PRO A 299 -16.95 7.17 -7.07
CA PRO A 299 -15.88 6.68 -6.25
C PRO A 299 -15.11 5.58 -6.97
N PRO A 300 -13.85 5.32 -6.58
CA PRO A 300 -13.10 4.19 -7.08
C PRO A 300 -13.93 2.90 -6.99
N PHE A 301 -13.87 2.07 -8.03
CA PHE A 301 -14.64 0.83 -8.17
C PHE A 301 -16.16 1.03 -8.33
N SER A 302 -16.67 2.25 -8.57
CA SER A 302 -18.12 2.48 -8.68
C SER A 302 -18.73 1.84 -9.91
N HIS A 303 -18.13 1.98 -11.09
CA HIS A 303 -18.59 1.28 -12.28
C HIS A 303 -18.22 -0.20 -12.22
N PHE A 304 -17.11 -0.55 -11.58
CA PHE A 304 -16.79 -1.94 -11.27
C PHE A 304 -17.92 -2.64 -10.49
N LYS A 305 -18.42 -2.03 -9.41
CA LYS A 305 -19.54 -2.56 -8.62
C LYS A 305 -20.82 -2.72 -9.45
N ARG A 306 -21.12 -1.73 -10.31
CA ARG A 306 -22.25 -1.81 -11.25
C ARG A 306 -22.06 -2.96 -12.24
N GLY A 307 -20.85 -3.16 -12.75
CA GLY A 307 -20.52 -4.25 -13.65
C GLY A 307 -20.66 -5.63 -12.99
N MET A 308 -20.17 -5.78 -11.75
CA MET A 308 -20.36 -7.00 -10.97
C MET A 308 -21.84 -7.30 -10.68
N ALA A 309 -22.64 -6.27 -10.37
CA ALA A 309 -24.08 -6.42 -10.19
C ALA A 309 -24.79 -6.84 -11.48
N ALA A 310 -24.41 -6.24 -12.62
CA ALA A 310 -24.94 -6.60 -13.93
C ALA A 310 -24.58 -8.05 -14.32
N LEU A 311 -23.35 -8.51 -14.08
CA LEU A 311 -22.97 -9.92 -14.28
C LEU A 311 -23.82 -10.87 -13.43
N ARG A 312 -24.04 -10.56 -12.15
CA ARG A 312 -24.93 -11.37 -11.28
C ARG A 312 -26.38 -11.39 -11.78
N ALA A 313 -26.83 -10.32 -12.42
CA ALA A 313 -28.15 -10.22 -13.03
C ALA A 313 -28.23 -10.87 -14.43
N GLY A 314 -27.11 -11.39 -14.97
CA GLY A 314 -27.04 -11.93 -16.34
C GLY A 314 -27.05 -10.85 -17.44
N ASP A 315 -26.89 -9.57 -17.08
CA ASP A 315 -26.78 -8.47 -18.04
C ASP A 315 -25.32 -8.29 -18.51
N ALA A 316 -24.90 -9.17 -19.42
CA ALA A 316 -23.56 -9.16 -20.01
C ALA A 316 -23.19 -7.82 -20.67
N ARG A 317 -24.18 -7.15 -21.30
CA ARG A 317 -23.96 -5.86 -21.97
C ARG A 317 -23.79 -4.73 -20.98
N GLY A 318 -24.66 -4.65 -19.97
CA GLY A 318 -24.51 -3.68 -18.88
C GLY A 318 -23.22 -3.88 -18.10
N ALA A 319 -22.80 -5.13 -17.89
CA ALA A 319 -21.51 -5.45 -17.28
C ALA A 319 -20.34 -4.90 -18.08
N ARG A 320 -20.30 -5.19 -19.39
CA ARG A 320 -19.26 -4.69 -20.30
C ARG A 320 -19.19 -3.16 -20.30
N ASP A 321 -20.34 -2.49 -20.43
CA ASP A 321 -20.39 -1.03 -20.51
C ASP A 321 -19.93 -0.38 -19.19
N ALA A 322 -20.26 -0.98 -18.05
CA ALA A 322 -19.79 -0.52 -16.75
C ALA A 322 -18.28 -0.75 -16.56
N PHE A 323 -17.76 -1.95 -16.85
CA PHE A 323 -16.32 -2.22 -16.75
C PHE A 323 -15.51 -1.37 -17.72
N ALA A 324 -16.02 -1.08 -18.92
CA ALA A 324 -15.36 -0.19 -19.88
C ALA A 324 -15.17 1.23 -19.33
N ARG A 325 -16.16 1.76 -18.59
CA ARG A 325 -16.03 3.06 -17.91
C ARG A 325 -14.99 3.03 -16.80
N GLU A 326 -14.91 1.93 -16.04
CA GLU A 326 -13.89 1.79 -15.00
C GLU A 326 -12.47 1.68 -15.61
N VAL A 327 -12.31 0.91 -16.69
CA VAL A 327 -11.04 0.80 -17.44
C VAL A 327 -10.64 2.14 -18.05
N ALA A 328 -11.58 2.96 -18.51
CA ALA A 328 -11.27 4.28 -19.04
C ALA A 328 -10.68 5.22 -17.97
N ARG A 329 -11.05 5.03 -16.69
CA ARG A 329 -10.48 5.80 -15.55
C ARG A 329 -9.12 5.29 -15.13
N ALA A 330 -8.95 3.97 -15.03
CA ALA A 330 -7.72 3.33 -14.61
C ALA A 330 -7.31 2.22 -15.59
N PRO A 331 -6.77 2.58 -16.78
CA PRO A 331 -6.47 1.62 -17.84
C PRO A 331 -5.37 0.63 -17.45
N ASP A 332 -4.55 0.98 -16.46
CA ASP A 332 -3.46 0.12 -16.00
C ASP A 332 -3.87 -0.81 -14.84
N TYR A 333 -5.09 -0.69 -14.31
CA TYR A 333 -5.54 -1.56 -13.23
C TYR A 333 -5.93 -2.94 -13.78
N HIS A 334 -5.08 -3.95 -13.53
CA HIS A 334 -5.20 -5.27 -14.14
C HIS A 334 -6.54 -5.97 -13.85
N GLU A 335 -7.10 -5.81 -12.64
CA GLU A 335 -8.39 -6.42 -12.30
C GLU A 335 -9.53 -5.85 -13.17
N PHE A 336 -9.52 -4.54 -13.49
CA PHE A 336 -10.54 -3.95 -14.36
C PHE A 336 -10.42 -4.46 -15.79
N GLN A 337 -9.19 -4.60 -16.29
CA GLN A 337 -8.91 -5.22 -17.59
C GLN A 337 -9.41 -6.68 -17.61
N PHE A 338 -9.15 -7.44 -16.54
CA PHE A 338 -9.62 -8.83 -16.42
C PHE A 338 -11.16 -8.93 -16.46
N TRP A 339 -11.87 -8.13 -15.69
CA TRP A 339 -13.34 -8.21 -15.67
C TRP A 339 -13.99 -7.66 -16.94
N LEU A 340 -13.37 -6.68 -17.60
CA LEU A 340 -13.78 -6.27 -18.94
C LEU A 340 -13.56 -7.41 -19.95
N ALA A 341 -12.47 -8.18 -19.83
CA ALA A 341 -12.25 -9.37 -20.65
C ALA A 341 -13.33 -10.43 -20.45
N VAL A 342 -13.71 -10.69 -19.19
CA VAL A 342 -14.81 -11.62 -18.85
C VAL A 342 -16.13 -11.17 -19.49
N ALA A 343 -16.48 -9.88 -19.40
CA ALA A 343 -17.72 -9.36 -19.97
C ALA A 343 -17.71 -9.39 -21.51
N HIS A 344 -16.57 -9.10 -22.16
CA HIS A 344 -16.43 -9.26 -23.61
C HIS A 344 -16.64 -10.71 -24.04
N PHE A 345 -16.07 -11.66 -23.29
CA PHE A 345 -16.25 -13.08 -23.55
C PHE A 345 -17.72 -13.52 -23.45
N ASP A 346 -18.44 -13.04 -22.43
CA ASP A 346 -19.88 -13.29 -22.24
C ASP A 346 -20.73 -12.72 -23.38
N THR A 347 -20.34 -11.55 -23.91
CA THR A 347 -20.99 -10.96 -25.09
C THR A 347 -20.56 -11.58 -26.43
N GLY A 348 -19.65 -12.56 -26.43
CA GLY A 348 -19.15 -13.26 -27.62
C GLY A 348 -17.99 -12.58 -28.36
N ASP A 349 -17.46 -11.46 -27.85
CA ASP A 349 -16.31 -10.76 -28.43
C ASP A 349 -14.99 -11.34 -27.89
N VAL A 350 -14.64 -12.52 -28.42
CA VAL A 350 -13.45 -13.28 -27.98
C VAL A 350 -12.15 -12.53 -28.25
N GLU A 351 -12.07 -11.75 -29.34
CA GLU A 351 -10.87 -10.96 -29.64
C GLU A 351 -10.67 -9.83 -28.64
N ALA A 352 -11.73 -9.11 -28.26
CA ALA A 352 -11.64 -8.10 -27.21
C ALA A 352 -11.32 -8.73 -25.86
N ALA A 353 -11.95 -9.85 -25.51
CA ALA A 353 -11.63 -10.59 -24.29
C ALA A 353 -10.14 -10.93 -24.21
N ARG A 354 -9.58 -11.47 -25.29
CA ARG A 354 -8.15 -11.79 -25.38
C ARG A 354 -7.27 -10.56 -25.17
N ARG A 355 -7.56 -9.45 -25.86
CA ARG A 355 -6.76 -8.21 -25.73
C ARG A 355 -6.75 -7.69 -24.28
N HIS A 356 -7.92 -7.61 -23.66
CA HIS A 356 -8.04 -7.11 -22.29
C HIS A 356 -7.41 -8.07 -21.27
N LEU A 357 -7.49 -9.39 -21.49
CA LEU A 357 -6.82 -10.37 -20.64
C LEU A 357 -5.29 -10.32 -20.77
N THR A 358 -4.76 -10.07 -21.97
CA THR A 358 -3.34 -9.81 -22.18
C THR A 358 -2.87 -8.56 -21.43
N LEU A 359 -3.66 -7.47 -21.48
CA LEU A 359 -3.36 -6.26 -20.71
C LEU A 359 -3.40 -6.53 -19.20
N ALA A 360 -4.38 -7.31 -18.72
CA ALA A 360 -4.43 -7.72 -17.32
C ALA A 360 -3.16 -8.50 -16.91
N MET A 361 -2.69 -9.43 -17.74
CA MET A 361 -1.44 -10.17 -17.52
C MET A 361 -0.20 -9.25 -17.53
N GLN A 362 -0.11 -8.31 -18.48
CA GLN A 362 1.04 -7.40 -18.57
C GLN A 362 1.10 -6.41 -17.40
N ASN A 363 -0.06 -5.99 -16.90
CA ASN A 363 -0.18 -5.01 -15.82
C ASN A 363 -0.32 -5.66 -14.43
N SER A 364 -0.31 -7.00 -14.32
CA SER A 364 -0.43 -7.68 -13.03
C SER A 364 0.75 -7.34 -12.14
N THR A 365 0.47 -7.01 -10.88
CA THR A 365 1.50 -6.62 -9.90
C THR A 365 1.92 -7.75 -8.96
N THR A 366 1.35 -8.94 -9.15
CA THR A 366 1.70 -10.18 -8.43
C THR A 366 1.97 -11.31 -9.42
N ARG A 367 2.86 -12.24 -9.04
CA ARG A 367 3.12 -13.45 -9.85
C ARG A 367 1.88 -14.33 -9.96
N ARG A 368 1.09 -14.42 -8.89
CA ARG A 368 -0.15 -15.18 -8.84
C ARG A 368 -1.17 -14.68 -9.88
N ASP A 369 -1.38 -13.37 -9.97
CA ASP A 369 -2.31 -12.79 -10.94
C ASP A 369 -1.79 -12.96 -12.36
N HIS A 370 -0.48 -12.77 -12.58
CA HIS A 370 0.16 -13.04 -13.86
C HIS A 370 -0.13 -14.47 -14.34
N ASP A 371 0.16 -15.47 -13.50
CA ASP A 371 -0.03 -16.89 -13.82
C ASP A 371 -1.52 -17.24 -14.01
N LEU A 372 -2.40 -16.64 -13.21
CA LEU A 372 -3.85 -16.78 -13.35
C LEU A 372 -4.34 -16.28 -14.71
N TYR A 373 -3.88 -15.09 -15.14
CA TYR A 373 -4.28 -14.51 -16.41
C TYR A 373 -3.66 -15.25 -17.59
N ALA A 374 -2.40 -15.68 -17.49
CA ALA A 374 -1.74 -16.53 -18.49
C ALA A 374 -2.52 -17.83 -18.72
N ALA A 375 -2.87 -18.55 -17.65
CA ALA A 375 -3.64 -19.79 -17.74
C ALA A 375 -5.04 -19.60 -18.37
N LYS A 376 -5.66 -18.43 -18.18
CA LYS A 376 -6.94 -18.09 -18.83
C LYS A 376 -6.75 -17.72 -20.29
N LEU A 377 -5.66 -17.03 -20.63
CA LEU A 377 -5.33 -16.67 -22.01
C LEU A 377 -5.07 -17.91 -22.84
N ASP A 378 -4.33 -18.88 -22.31
CA ASP A 378 -4.08 -20.18 -22.94
C ASP A 378 -5.38 -20.94 -23.23
N ARG A 379 -6.38 -20.84 -22.34
CA ARG A 379 -7.71 -21.43 -22.60
C ARG A 379 -8.38 -20.75 -23.79
N ILE A 380 -8.45 -19.42 -23.81
CA ILE A 380 -9.06 -18.65 -24.91
C ILE A 380 -8.37 -19.00 -26.25
N ASP A 381 -7.04 -19.03 -26.26
CA ASP A 381 -6.27 -19.35 -27.46
C ASP A 381 -6.49 -20.82 -27.90
N GLY A 382 -6.60 -21.75 -26.95
CA GLY A 382 -6.96 -23.14 -27.21
C GLY A 382 -8.38 -23.32 -27.79
N TRP A 383 -9.36 -22.50 -27.38
CA TRP A 383 -10.70 -22.50 -27.98
C TRP A 383 -10.67 -22.04 -29.43
N ARG A 384 -9.92 -20.97 -29.75
CA ARG A 384 -9.80 -20.47 -31.13
C ARG A 384 -9.21 -21.51 -32.07
N GLN A 385 -8.23 -22.28 -31.60
CA GLN A 385 -7.60 -23.33 -32.39
C GLN A 385 -8.54 -24.52 -32.65
N ARG A 386 -9.50 -24.79 -31.74
CA ARG A 386 -10.49 -25.87 -31.85
C ARG A 386 -11.83 -25.44 -32.46
N ALA A 387 -12.12 -24.13 -32.53
CA ALA A 387 -13.37 -23.56 -33.03
C ALA A 387 -13.76 -23.97 -34.47
N PRO A 388 -12.84 -24.31 -35.40
CA PRO A 388 -13.25 -24.86 -36.70
C PRO A 388 -13.94 -26.24 -36.61
N GLU A 389 -13.77 -26.98 -35.50
CA GLU A 389 -14.18 -28.38 -35.36
C GLU A 389 -15.28 -28.62 -34.29
N SER A 390 -15.58 -27.63 -33.43
CA SER A 390 -16.56 -27.80 -32.33
C SER A 390 -17.69 -26.77 -32.37
N SER A 391 -18.95 -27.22 -32.29
CA SER A 391 -20.16 -26.38 -32.18
C SER A 391 -20.45 -25.86 -30.77
N VAL A 392 -19.52 -26.04 -29.83
CA VAL A 392 -19.70 -25.66 -28.43
C VAL A 392 -19.11 -24.27 -28.21
N SER A 393 -19.96 -23.29 -27.94
CA SER A 393 -19.52 -21.96 -27.49
C SER A 393 -18.84 -22.07 -26.12
N PRO A 394 -17.70 -21.41 -25.91
CA PRO A 394 -17.01 -21.48 -24.63
C PRO A 394 -17.83 -20.78 -23.53
N ALA A 395 -17.83 -21.35 -22.32
CA ALA A 395 -18.63 -20.85 -21.22
C ALA A 395 -17.85 -19.80 -20.41
N VAL A 396 -18.51 -18.70 -20.02
CA VAL A 396 -17.91 -17.67 -19.16
C VAL A 396 -17.41 -18.23 -17.83
N ALA A 397 -18.05 -19.29 -17.33
CA ALA A 397 -17.62 -20.02 -16.15
C ALA A 397 -16.14 -20.47 -16.22
N ASP A 398 -15.61 -20.71 -17.43
CA ASP A 398 -14.22 -21.10 -17.65
C ASP A 398 -13.23 -19.98 -17.36
N LEU A 399 -13.70 -18.72 -17.41
CA LEU A 399 -12.91 -17.52 -17.12
C LEU A 399 -13.12 -16.98 -15.71
N LEU A 400 -14.10 -17.47 -14.94
CA LEU A 400 -14.32 -17.01 -13.57
C LEU A 400 -13.30 -17.60 -12.58
N PRO A 401 -12.95 -16.89 -11.49
CA PRO A 401 -12.15 -17.47 -10.41
C PRO A 401 -12.88 -18.67 -9.78
N GLY A 402 -12.23 -19.83 -9.69
CA GLY A 402 -12.81 -21.01 -9.03
C GLY A 402 -13.88 -21.79 -9.81
N GLY A 403 -14.14 -21.47 -11.08
CA GLY A 403 -15.05 -22.25 -11.94
C GLY A 403 -16.54 -22.15 -11.62
N SER A 404 -16.93 -21.21 -10.76
CA SER A 404 -18.34 -20.96 -10.37
C SER A 404 -18.79 -19.57 -10.78
N ALA A 405 -20.08 -19.41 -11.10
CA ALA A 405 -20.74 -18.12 -11.35
C ALA A 405 -20.40 -17.07 -10.26
N PRO A 406 -20.29 -15.77 -10.60
CA PRO A 406 -19.93 -14.75 -9.62
C PRO A 406 -21.00 -14.74 -8.53
N ARG A 407 -20.62 -15.08 -7.30
CA ARG A 407 -21.51 -14.98 -6.13
C ARG A 407 -21.68 -13.52 -5.70
#